data_AF-K3WCK1-F1
#
_entry.id   AF-K3WCK1-F1
#
_cell.length_a   1.000
_cell.length_b   1.000
_cell.length_c   1.000
_cell.angle_alpha   90.00
_cell.angle_beta   90.00
_cell.angle_gamma   90.00
#
_symmetry.space_group_name_H-M   'P 1'
#
loop_
_entity.id
_entity.type
_entity.pdbx_description
1 polymer ?
#
loop_
_entity_poly.entity_id
_entity_poly.type
_entity_poly.pdbx_seq_one_letter_code
_entity_poly.pdbx_strand_id
1 'polypeptide(L)'
;MDEDALHVESKFEYDGDSHFEFGRLVGERFRVQIRARIEENAKLQTLLLPFYTTPDGQDLYTQYVERHNATFPQYVEELQGMAQGSNLPFETLFLTNIIEEYEDSIPASFHAESVSAAVRRPVLRCSDIVLTSTRLRAVAHNEDGGRNDLNRTAIITARIGSSPKFVAYTYLGDLPSGAFGFNEHGVAFTLNFVQPAETFIGGLGRGFVSRDLLNAANATDAIARITRPKQATGHNFQLMDITTHRVWNIEVASFDRHVIHEFTVPEGAAANNVTAFFHANQYQRLNIAQPPYESSLHRLKRYSELTPPTTVREALAILGDQEDRSWPVFHDTLSHEGGELSGYTMTTIVFDVLEGKAYSFRGNPSRLNVKFIWDLKTLKVTPDSYESQ
;
A
#
# COMPACT_ATOMS: atom_id res chain seq x y z
N MET A 1 3.74 -23.00 -12.59
CA MET A 1 4.75 -21.94 -12.47
C MET A 1 5.31 -22.09 -11.07
N ASP A 2 6.62 -22.14 -10.91
CA ASP A 2 7.24 -22.39 -9.60
C ASP A 2 6.82 -21.30 -8.60
N GLU A 3 6.33 -21.66 -7.41
CA GLU A 3 5.97 -20.69 -6.35
C GLU A 3 7.18 -19.81 -6.01
N ASP A 4 8.41 -20.35 -6.15
CA ASP A 4 9.67 -19.65 -5.90
C ASP A 4 10.08 -18.68 -7.04
N ALA A 5 9.48 -18.78 -8.22
CA ALA A 5 9.70 -17.84 -9.33
C ALA A 5 8.74 -16.64 -9.31
N LEU A 6 7.71 -16.71 -8.47
CA LEU A 6 6.88 -15.58 -8.09
C LEU A 6 7.55 -14.90 -6.88
N HIS A 7 7.51 -13.58 -6.82
CA HIS A 7 8.02 -12.79 -5.70
C HIS A 7 9.56 -12.66 -5.66
N VAL A 8 10.24 -12.28 -6.74
CA VAL A 8 11.62 -11.75 -6.60
C VAL A 8 11.55 -10.23 -6.48
N GLU A 9 11.64 -9.70 -5.26
CA GLU A 9 11.68 -8.25 -5.06
C GLU A 9 13.08 -7.73 -5.39
N SER A 10 13.16 -7.00 -6.50
CA SER A 10 14.38 -6.26 -6.84
C SER A 10 14.64 -5.16 -5.83
N LYS A 11 15.92 -4.87 -5.56
CA LYS A 11 16.33 -3.75 -4.71
C LYS A 11 16.87 -2.61 -5.57
N PHE A 12 16.59 -1.38 -5.14
CA PHE A 12 17.14 -0.17 -5.73
C PHE A 12 17.55 0.81 -4.62
N GLU A 13 18.73 1.37 -4.76
CA GLU A 13 19.28 2.34 -3.82
C GLU A 13 19.60 3.66 -4.53
N TYR A 14 19.33 4.78 -3.87
CA TYR A 14 19.66 6.11 -4.38
C TYR A 14 20.10 7.04 -3.24
N ASP A 15 21.15 7.79 -3.47
CA ASP A 15 21.61 8.87 -2.60
C ASP A 15 22.07 10.01 -3.51
N GLY A 16 21.29 11.10 -3.55
CA GLY A 16 21.50 12.21 -4.46
C GLY A 16 20.54 13.37 -4.19
N ASP A 17 20.63 14.45 -4.95
CA ASP A 17 19.95 15.72 -4.61
C ASP A 17 18.67 16.00 -5.43
N SER A 18 18.41 15.24 -6.50
CA SER A 18 17.31 15.53 -7.43
C SER A 18 16.20 14.47 -7.40
N HIS A 19 14.95 14.94 -7.24
CA HIS A 19 13.74 14.13 -7.36
C HIS A 19 13.53 13.63 -8.80
N PHE A 20 13.74 14.49 -9.79
CA PHE A 20 13.70 14.11 -11.21
C PHE A 20 14.74 13.02 -11.53
N GLU A 21 15.97 13.17 -11.07
CA GLU A 21 17.01 12.17 -11.30
C GLU A 21 16.69 10.83 -10.64
N PHE A 22 16.23 10.86 -9.39
CA PHE A 22 15.75 9.67 -8.69
C PHE A 22 14.69 8.93 -9.52
N GLY A 23 13.65 9.65 -9.96
CA GLY A 23 12.60 9.10 -10.80
C GLY A 23 13.13 8.52 -12.10
N ARG A 24 14.03 9.25 -12.79
CA ARG A 24 14.65 8.80 -14.05
C ARG A 24 15.43 7.51 -13.87
N LEU A 25 16.24 7.39 -12.83
CA LEU A 25 17.03 6.19 -12.57
C LEU A 25 16.16 4.99 -12.20
N VAL A 26 15.08 5.19 -11.44
CA VAL A 26 14.07 4.14 -11.20
C VAL A 26 13.44 3.69 -12.52
N GLY A 27 13.02 4.65 -13.36
CA GLY A 27 12.44 4.41 -14.67
C GLY A 27 13.37 3.64 -15.61
N GLU A 28 14.65 4.00 -15.65
CA GLU A 28 15.67 3.32 -16.47
C GLU A 28 15.96 1.91 -15.97
N ARG A 29 16.13 1.77 -14.65
CA ARG A 29 16.45 0.48 -14.02
C ARG A 29 15.35 -0.55 -14.25
N PHE A 30 14.10 -0.12 -14.15
CA PHE A 30 12.93 -1.00 -14.18
C PHE A 30 12.06 -0.82 -15.42
N ARG A 31 12.63 -0.27 -16.50
CA ARG A 31 11.90 0.07 -17.73
C ARG A 31 11.00 -1.06 -18.23
N VAL A 32 11.53 -2.29 -18.29
CA VAL A 32 10.80 -3.44 -18.81
C VAL A 32 9.60 -3.77 -17.91
N GLN A 33 9.79 -3.80 -16.60
CA GLN A 33 8.76 -4.12 -15.62
C GLN A 33 7.69 -3.04 -15.54
N ILE A 34 8.08 -1.76 -15.49
CA ILE A 34 7.14 -0.62 -15.46
C ILE A 34 6.23 -0.66 -16.70
N ARG A 35 6.83 -0.81 -17.88
CA ARG A 35 6.06 -0.89 -19.13
C ARG A 35 5.11 -2.07 -19.15
N ALA A 36 5.59 -3.26 -18.77
CA ALA A 36 4.75 -4.44 -18.71
C ALA A 36 3.57 -4.28 -17.72
N ARG A 37 3.80 -3.69 -16.53
CA ARG A 37 2.72 -3.42 -15.56
C ARG A 37 1.65 -2.51 -16.13
N ILE A 38 2.07 -1.47 -16.84
CA ILE A 38 1.19 -0.46 -17.44
C ILE A 38 0.43 -1.00 -18.64
N GLU A 39 1.11 -1.75 -19.51
CA GLU A 39 0.51 -2.40 -20.69
C GLU A 39 -0.54 -3.45 -20.26
N GLU A 40 -0.33 -4.16 -19.15
CA GLU A 40 -1.25 -5.17 -18.62
C GLU A 40 -2.34 -4.62 -17.70
N ASN A 41 -2.32 -3.32 -17.34
CA ASN A 41 -3.32 -2.72 -16.47
C ASN A 41 -4.60 -2.42 -17.26
N ALA A 42 -5.55 -3.35 -17.21
CA ALA A 42 -6.82 -3.23 -17.94
C ALA A 42 -7.60 -1.96 -17.59
N LYS A 43 -7.63 -1.57 -16.30
CA LYS A 43 -8.34 -0.36 -15.83
C LYS A 43 -7.75 0.90 -16.47
N LEU A 44 -6.44 1.03 -16.46
CA LEU A 44 -5.73 2.13 -17.12
C LEU A 44 -5.99 2.16 -18.63
N GLN A 45 -5.80 1.02 -19.32
CA GLN A 45 -5.84 0.94 -20.78
C GLN A 45 -7.25 1.10 -21.37
N THR A 46 -8.28 0.61 -20.68
CA THR A 46 -9.65 0.53 -21.24
C THR A 46 -10.61 1.56 -20.67
N LEU A 47 -10.31 2.16 -19.53
CA LEU A 47 -11.18 3.15 -18.88
C LEU A 47 -10.51 4.52 -18.77
N LEU A 48 -9.38 4.62 -18.08
CA LEU A 48 -8.78 5.92 -17.74
C LEU A 48 -8.18 6.62 -18.96
N LEU A 49 -7.33 5.94 -19.73
CA LEU A 49 -6.72 6.53 -20.93
C LEU A 49 -7.79 6.90 -21.97
N PRO A 50 -8.80 6.06 -22.26
CA PRO A 50 -9.92 6.47 -23.12
C PRO A 50 -10.67 7.69 -22.60
N PHE A 51 -10.99 7.78 -21.30
CA PHE A 51 -11.65 8.96 -20.75
C PHE A 51 -10.76 10.21 -20.89
N TYR A 52 -9.46 10.10 -20.61
CA TYR A 52 -8.48 11.16 -20.78
C TYR A 52 -8.44 11.73 -22.21
N THR A 53 -8.76 10.95 -23.25
CA THR A 53 -8.80 11.48 -24.63
C THR A 53 -10.00 12.37 -24.93
N THR A 54 -10.99 12.45 -24.03
CA THR A 54 -12.16 13.33 -24.17
C THR A 54 -11.87 14.73 -23.61
N PRO A 55 -12.61 15.78 -24.04
CA PRO A 55 -12.46 17.12 -23.46
C PRO A 55 -12.64 17.14 -21.93
N ASP A 56 -13.72 16.52 -21.42
CA ASP A 56 -14.00 16.45 -19.99
C ASP A 56 -12.88 15.72 -19.21
N GLY A 57 -12.32 14.66 -19.81
CA GLY A 57 -11.18 13.95 -19.23
C GLY A 57 -9.90 14.78 -19.21
N GLN A 58 -9.59 15.54 -20.27
CA GLN A 58 -8.44 16.44 -20.26
C GLN A 58 -8.59 17.57 -19.23
N ASP A 59 -9.79 18.13 -19.09
CA ASP A 59 -10.09 19.15 -18.08
C ASP A 59 -9.94 18.58 -16.66
N LEU A 60 -10.42 17.36 -16.41
CA LEU A 60 -10.26 16.69 -15.12
C LEU A 60 -8.79 16.35 -14.82
N TYR A 61 -8.07 15.79 -15.81
CA TYR A 61 -6.65 15.47 -15.69
C TYR A 61 -5.84 16.72 -15.34
N THR A 62 -6.12 17.83 -16.02
CA THR A 62 -5.45 19.12 -15.76
C THR A 62 -5.67 19.58 -14.33
N GLN A 63 -6.91 19.51 -13.82
CA GLN A 63 -7.21 19.82 -12.42
C GLN A 63 -6.40 18.97 -11.43
N TYR A 64 -6.28 17.67 -11.68
CA TYR A 64 -5.46 16.79 -10.86
C TYR A 64 -3.99 17.17 -10.93
N VAL A 65 -3.41 17.37 -12.11
CA VAL A 65 -2.00 17.76 -12.26
C VAL A 65 -1.72 19.08 -11.55
N GLU A 66 -2.57 20.09 -11.72
CA GLU A 66 -2.42 21.39 -11.05
C GLU A 66 -2.50 21.26 -9.52
N ARG A 67 -3.46 20.47 -9.01
CA ARG A 67 -3.60 20.20 -7.57
C ARG A 67 -2.33 19.58 -6.99
N HIS A 68 -1.79 18.58 -7.67
CA HIS A 68 -0.60 17.85 -7.24
C HIS A 68 0.64 18.72 -7.38
N ASN A 69 0.82 19.44 -8.48
CA ASN A 69 1.97 20.31 -8.67
C ASN A 69 2.01 21.47 -7.66
N ALA A 70 0.85 22.01 -7.27
CA ALA A 70 0.76 23.04 -6.23
C ALA A 70 1.10 22.53 -4.82
N THR A 71 0.97 21.23 -4.57
CA THR A 71 1.10 20.63 -3.23
C THR A 71 2.39 19.82 -3.07
N PHE A 72 2.81 19.17 -4.14
CA PHE A 72 3.87 18.16 -4.21
C PHE A 72 4.69 18.30 -5.51
N PRO A 73 5.21 19.50 -5.83
CA PRO A 73 5.95 19.71 -7.08
C PRO A 73 7.10 18.71 -7.24
N GLN A 74 7.78 18.38 -6.16
CA GLN A 74 8.89 17.43 -6.17
C GLN A 74 8.47 16.00 -6.54
N TYR A 75 7.27 15.55 -6.16
CA TYR A 75 6.81 14.20 -6.53
C TYR A 75 6.25 14.17 -7.96
N VAL A 76 5.77 15.31 -8.48
CA VAL A 76 5.49 15.46 -9.92
C VAL A 76 6.80 15.34 -10.72
N GLU A 77 7.90 15.95 -10.26
CA GLU A 77 9.22 15.79 -10.87
C GLU A 77 9.70 14.32 -10.82
N GLU A 78 9.51 13.59 -9.71
CA GLU A 78 9.82 12.15 -9.64
C GLU A 78 9.09 11.38 -10.76
N LEU A 79 7.80 11.65 -10.99
CA LEU A 79 7.02 11.00 -12.05
C LEU A 79 7.47 11.42 -13.46
N GLN A 80 7.83 12.68 -13.67
CA GLN A 80 8.39 13.14 -14.95
C GLN A 80 9.72 12.46 -15.26
N GLY A 81 10.60 12.35 -14.26
CA GLY A 81 11.83 11.58 -14.36
C GLY A 81 11.55 10.13 -14.71
N MET A 82 10.64 9.49 -13.98
CA MET A 82 10.25 8.09 -14.21
C MET A 82 9.66 7.89 -15.60
N ALA A 83 8.88 8.84 -16.13
CA ALA A 83 8.34 8.82 -17.48
C ALA A 83 9.47 8.81 -18.52
N GLN A 84 10.46 9.71 -18.37
CA GLN A 84 11.64 9.74 -19.22
C GLN A 84 12.43 8.41 -19.14
N GLY A 85 12.69 7.92 -17.92
CA GLY A 85 13.50 6.73 -17.71
C GLY A 85 12.86 5.44 -18.22
N SER A 86 11.54 5.32 -18.05
CA SER A 86 10.74 4.17 -18.51
C SER A 86 10.29 4.28 -19.97
N ASN A 87 10.55 5.42 -20.62
CA ASN A 87 10.10 5.73 -21.98
C ASN A 87 8.57 5.58 -22.14
N LEU A 88 7.83 6.18 -21.21
CA LEU A 88 6.37 6.24 -21.19
C LEU A 88 5.90 7.69 -21.16
N PRO A 89 4.69 7.99 -21.67
CA PRO A 89 4.11 9.31 -21.54
C PRO A 89 3.88 9.68 -20.07
N PHE A 90 4.11 10.94 -19.71
CA PHE A 90 3.97 11.42 -18.33
C PHE A 90 2.53 11.25 -17.82
N GLU A 91 1.54 11.55 -18.66
CA GLU A 91 0.12 11.38 -18.37
C GLU A 91 -0.24 9.94 -18.00
N THR A 92 0.43 8.95 -18.61
CA THR A 92 0.19 7.54 -18.29
C THR A 92 0.68 7.20 -16.89
N LEU A 93 1.89 7.65 -16.50
CA LEU A 93 2.39 7.43 -15.14
C LEU A 93 1.61 8.24 -14.10
N PHE A 94 1.27 9.48 -14.43
CA PHE A 94 0.48 10.32 -13.53
C PHE A 94 -0.87 9.67 -13.24
N LEU A 95 -1.62 9.24 -14.28
CA LEU A 95 -2.90 8.54 -14.11
C LEU A 95 -2.74 7.21 -13.35
N THR A 96 -1.64 6.49 -13.55
CA THR A 96 -1.35 5.27 -12.77
C THR A 96 -1.26 5.57 -11.26
N ASN A 97 -0.67 6.72 -10.89
CA ASN A 97 -0.48 7.13 -9.49
C ASN A 97 -1.73 7.74 -8.84
N ILE A 98 -2.77 8.00 -9.61
CA ILE A 98 -4.09 8.47 -9.14
C ILE A 98 -5.22 7.56 -9.64
N ILE A 99 -4.92 6.28 -9.86
CA ILE A 99 -5.78 5.37 -10.62
C ILE A 99 -7.18 5.23 -10.00
N GLU A 100 -7.27 5.17 -8.68
CA GLU A 100 -8.55 5.05 -7.96
C GLU A 100 -9.29 6.40 -7.92
N GLU A 101 -8.56 7.49 -7.66
CA GLU A 101 -9.12 8.83 -7.59
C GLU A 101 -9.70 9.30 -8.92
N TYR A 102 -8.96 9.03 -10.00
CA TYR A 102 -9.37 9.42 -11.34
C TYR A 102 -10.54 8.55 -11.81
N GLU A 103 -10.50 7.23 -11.57
CA GLU A 103 -11.64 6.33 -11.85
C GLU A 103 -12.92 6.80 -11.17
N ASP A 104 -12.86 7.07 -9.86
CA ASP A 104 -14.00 7.51 -9.05
C ASP A 104 -14.57 8.85 -9.51
N SER A 105 -13.76 9.63 -10.23
CA SER A 105 -14.14 10.93 -10.79
C SER A 105 -14.76 10.82 -12.19
N ILE A 106 -14.73 9.65 -12.82
CA ILE A 106 -15.32 9.45 -14.16
C ILE A 106 -16.85 9.45 -14.04
N PRO A 107 -17.57 10.31 -14.78
CA PRO A 107 -19.02 10.33 -14.77
C PRO A 107 -19.62 8.99 -15.19
N ALA A 108 -20.71 8.56 -14.53
CA ALA A 108 -21.41 7.31 -14.85
C ALA A 108 -21.92 7.25 -16.32
N SER A 109 -22.11 8.41 -16.96
CA SER A 109 -22.51 8.54 -18.36
C SER A 109 -21.40 8.20 -19.36
N PHE A 110 -20.13 8.14 -18.92
CA PHE A 110 -19.04 7.73 -19.78
C PHE A 110 -19.07 6.22 -19.99
N HIS A 111 -19.19 5.81 -21.26
CA HIS A 111 -19.14 4.42 -21.69
C HIS A 111 -18.03 4.26 -22.71
N ALA A 112 -16.88 3.72 -22.29
CA ALA A 112 -15.87 3.27 -23.24
C ALA A 112 -16.31 1.94 -23.88
N GLU A 113 -16.07 1.81 -25.20
CA GLU A 113 -16.58 0.72 -26.04
C GLU A 113 -16.15 -0.69 -25.58
N SER A 114 -15.10 -0.80 -24.77
CA SER A 114 -14.47 -2.06 -24.35
C SER A 114 -14.46 -2.31 -22.84
N VAL A 115 -15.14 -1.50 -22.02
CA VAL A 115 -15.10 -1.65 -20.56
C VAL A 115 -16.10 -2.70 -20.09
N SER A 116 -15.60 -3.87 -19.67
CA SER A 116 -16.42 -4.83 -18.96
C SER A 116 -16.75 -4.33 -17.55
N ALA A 117 -17.88 -4.75 -16.99
CA ALA A 117 -18.24 -4.42 -15.61
C ALA A 117 -17.20 -4.91 -14.57
N ALA A 118 -16.37 -5.89 -14.92
CA ALA A 118 -15.29 -6.38 -14.07
C ALA A 118 -14.10 -5.41 -13.98
N VAL A 119 -13.85 -4.61 -15.02
CA VAL A 119 -12.76 -3.61 -15.04
C VAL A 119 -13.03 -2.44 -14.09
N ARG A 120 -14.31 -2.12 -13.85
CA ARG A 120 -14.75 -1.04 -12.94
C ARG A 120 -14.80 -1.45 -11.47
N ARG A 121 -14.41 -2.68 -11.12
CA ARG A 121 -14.42 -3.13 -9.72
C ARG A 121 -13.02 -2.92 -9.12
N PRO A 122 -12.88 -2.07 -8.08
CA PRO A 122 -11.63 -1.92 -7.35
C PRO A 122 -11.16 -3.27 -6.79
N VAL A 123 -9.87 -3.56 -6.94
CA VAL A 123 -9.23 -4.76 -6.36
C VAL A 123 -8.73 -4.37 -4.98
N LEU A 124 -9.59 -4.48 -3.96
CA LEU A 124 -9.26 -4.05 -2.59
C LEU A 124 -9.14 -5.24 -1.64
N ARG A 125 -7.90 -5.65 -1.34
CA ARG A 125 -7.67 -6.95 -0.70
C ARG A 125 -6.72 -6.98 0.49
N CYS A 126 -5.89 -5.96 0.69
CA CYS A 126 -4.94 -5.90 1.80
C CYS A 126 -5.58 -6.13 3.18
N SER A 127 -4.81 -6.74 4.08
CA SER A 127 -5.25 -7.09 5.44
C SER A 127 -4.17 -6.75 6.46
N ASP A 128 -4.54 -6.12 7.58
CA ASP A 128 -3.64 -5.91 8.72
C ASP A 128 -4.11 -6.66 9.97
N ILE A 129 -3.15 -7.03 10.82
CA ILE A 129 -3.38 -7.39 12.22
C ILE A 129 -2.45 -6.58 13.11
N VAL A 130 -3.01 -5.82 14.05
CA VAL A 130 -2.27 -5.11 15.09
C VAL A 130 -2.36 -5.88 16.41
N LEU A 131 -1.21 -6.24 16.98
CA LEU A 131 -1.08 -6.92 18.28
C LEU A 131 -0.47 -5.98 19.31
N THR A 132 -1.09 -5.90 20.49
CA THR A 132 -0.72 -4.92 21.52
C THR A 132 -0.84 -5.52 22.93
N SER A 133 0.28 -5.59 23.67
CA SER A 133 0.38 -5.91 25.11
C SER A 133 1.61 -5.26 25.73
N THR A 134 1.85 -5.36 27.05
CA THR A 134 3.08 -4.77 27.64
C THR A 134 4.39 -5.39 27.12
N ARG A 135 4.34 -6.54 26.43
CA ARG A 135 5.51 -7.25 25.87
C ARG A 135 5.45 -7.47 24.36
N LEU A 136 4.41 -7.00 23.69
CA LEU A 136 4.19 -7.19 22.26
C LEU A 136 3.61 -5.92 21.64
N ARG A 137 4.27 -5.41 20.61
CA ARG A 137 3.76 -4.37 19.71
C ARG A 137 4.13 -4.80 18.30
N ALA A 138 3.16 -5.33 17.58
CA ALA A 138 3.40 -5.80 16.23
C ALA A 138 2.29 -5.38 15.28
N VAL A 139 2.66 -5.09 14.03
CA VAL A 139 1.73 -4.86 12.92
C VAL A 139 2.09 -5.85 11.82
N ALA A 140 1.17 -6.76 11.52
CA ALA A 140 1.29 -7.72 10.43
C ALA A 140 0.42 -7.27 9.26
N HIS A 141 0.89 -7.43 8.03
CA HIS A 141 0.24 -6.91 6.83
C HIS A 141 0.39 -7.86 5.64
N ASN A 142 -0.71 -8.18 4.99
CA ASN A 142 -0.74 -8.74 3.64
C ASN A 142 -0.93 -7.59 2.65
N GLU A 143 0.02 -7.48 1.72
CA GLU A 143 -0.13 -6.61 0.55
C GLU A 143 -0.62 -7.41 -0.64
N ASP A 144 -1.80 -7.05 -1.14
CA ASP A 144 -2.50 -7.77 -2.19
C ASP A 144 -2.61 -6.91 -3.45
N GLY A 145 -2.30 -7.52 -4.60
CA GLY A 145 -2.31 -6.87 -5.91
C GLY A 145 -3.00 -7.67 -7.00
N GLY A 146 -3.12 -7.06 -8.17
CA GLY A 146 -3.59 -7.72 -9.37
C GLY A 146 -2.51 -8.61 -10.00
N ARG A 147 -2.89 -9.42 -10.97
CA ARG A 147 -1.94 -10.26 -11.73
C ARG A 147 -0.86 -9.42 -12.45
N ASN A 148 -1.22 -8.21 -12.86
CA ASN A 148 -0.30 -7.24 -13.47
C ASN A 148 0.75 -6.71 -12.47
N ASP A 149 0.57 -6.88 -11.16
CA ASP A 149 1.53 -6.43 -10.15
C ASP A 149 2.57 -7.50 -9.78
N LEU A 150 2.28 -8.77 -10.05
CA LEU A 150 3.20 -9.89 -9.78
C LEU A 150 4.56 -9.67 -10.45
N ASN A 151 5.64 -9.82 -9.67
CA ASN A 151 7.03 -9.60 -10.10
C ASN A 151 7.31 -8.18 -10.64
N ARG A 152 6.45 -7.21 -10.32
CA ARG A 152 6.58 -5.80 -10.74
C ARG A 152 6.56 -4.87 -9.53
N THR A 153 7.23 -5.31 -8.46
CA THR A 153 7.46 -4.56 -7.22
C THR A 153 8.96 -4.51 -6.91
N ALA A 154 9.37 -3.52 -6.13
CA ALA A 154 10.75 -3.35 -5.70
C ALA A 154 10.83 -2.77 -4.28
N ILE A 155 11.95 -3.08 -3.63
CA ILE A 155 12.36 -2.46 -2.38
C ILE A 155 13.23 -1.26 -2.74
N ILE A 156 12.74 -0.06 -2.48
CA ILE A 156 13.44 1.19 -2.77
C ILE A 156 13.97 1.76 -1.47
N THR A 157 15.28 1.99 -1.41
CA THR A 157 15.95 2.69 -0.32
C THR A 157 16.54 3.98 -0.87
N ALA A 158 16.08 5.15 -0.43
CA ALA A 158 16.54 6.41 -1.01
C ALA A 158 16.74 7.54 0.01
N ARG A 159 17.73 8.38 -0.26
CA ARG A 159 17.86 9.74 0.29
C ARG A 159 17.85 10.72 -0.88
N ILE A 160 17.03 11.77 -0.78
CA ILE A 160 16.89 12.79 -1.82
C ILE A 160 17.09 14.18 -1.19
N GLY A 161 18.23 14.80 -1.49
CA GLY A 161 18.64 16.07 -0.90
C GLY A 161 18.71 16.01 0.62
N SER A 162 18.12 17.00 1.28
CA SER A 162 18.02 17.04 2.76
C SER A 162 16.86 16.22 3.34
N SER A 163 16.07 15.54 2.50
CA SER A 163 14.96 14.69 2.98
C SER A 163 15.50 13.48 3.73
N PRO A 164 14.74 12.93 4.69
CA PRO A 164 15.16 11.76 5.41
C PRO A 164 15.34 10.56 4.48
N LYS A 165 16.32 9.71 4.81
CA LYS A 165 16.46 8.41 4.14
C LYS A 165 15.25 7.54 4.49
N PHE A 166 14.72 6.84 3.50
CA PHE A 166 13.60 5.94 3.66
C PHE A 166 13.82 4.59 2.98
N VAL A 167 13.01 3.60 3.36
CA VAL A 167 12.85 2.31 2.70
C VAL A 167 11.36 2.08 2.45
N ALA A 168 11.00 1.66 1.23
CA ALA A 168 9.61 1.43 0.84
C ALA A 168 9.46 0.21 -0.07
N TYR A 169 8.39 -0.57 0.14
CA TYR A 169 7.91 -1.53 -0.85
C TYR A 169 7.05 -0.78 -1.87
N THR A 170 7.43 -0.87 -3.13
CA THR A 170 6.92 0.00 -4.20
C THR A 170 6.49 -0.81 -5.40
N TYR A 171 5.29 -0.55 -5.91
CA TYR A 171 4.87 -1.02 -7.22
C TYR A 171 5.62 -0.24 -8.31
N LEU A 172 6.18 -0.95 -9.28
CA LEU A 172 6.98 -0.32 -10.32
C LEU A 172 6.09 0.53 -11.23
N GLY A 173 6.38 1.83 -11.33
CA GLY A 173 5.55 2.83 -12.00
C GLY A 173 4.82 3.76 -11.02
N ASP A 174 4.80 3.41 -9.73
CA ASP A 174 4.21 4.22 -8.68
C ASP A 174 5.31 5.00 -7.93
N LEU A 175 4.93 6.12 -7.32
CA LEU A 175 5.72 6.78 -6.31
C LEU A 175 5.94 5.82 -5.12
N PRO A 176 7.15 5.78 -4.51
CA PRO A 176 7.33 5.07 -3.24
C PRO A 176 6.38 5.69 -2.19
N SER A 177 5.51 5.03 -1.47
CA SER A 177 5.18 3.61 -1.42
C SER A 177 3.75 3.38 -1.94
N GLY A 178 3.38 2.12 -2.14
CA GLY A 178 1.99 1.73 -2.38
C GLY A 178 1.43 0.74 -1.37
N ALA A 179 2.22 0.35 -0.35
CA ALA A 179 1.93 -0.75 0.57
C ALA A 179 2.44 -0.46 1.99
N PHE A 180 3.75 -0.34 2.15
CA PHE A 180 4.38 -0.04 3.43
C PHE A 180 5.76 0.59 3.24
N GLY A 181 6.24 1.26 4.29
CA GLY A 181 7.56 1.85 4.31
C GLY A 181 7.93 2.41 5.68
N PHE A 182 9.18 2.85 5.80
CA PHE A 182 9.71 3.45 7.00
C PHE A 182 10.89 4.38 6.70
N ASN A 183 11.25 5.24 7.64
CA ASN A 183 12.32 6.22 7.48
C ASN A 183 13.28 6.28 8.66
N GLU A 184 14.35 7.06 8.50
CA GLU A 184 15.43 7.18 9.50
C GLU A 184 15.03 7.90 10.80
N HIS A 185 13.83 8.48 10.84
CA HIS A 185 13.27 9.06 12.06
C HIS A 185 12.45 8.06 12.87
N GLY A 186 12.43 6.78 12.46
CA GLY A 186 11.69 5.73 13.15
C GLY A 186 10.18 5.82 12.93
N VAL A 187 9.73 6.48 11.85
CA VAL A 187 8.34 6.39 11.39
C VAL A 187 8.23 5.21 10.45
N ALA A 188 7.32 4.28 10.74
CA ALA A 188 6.98 3.15 9.88
C ALA A 188 5.47 3.08 9.67
N PHE A 189 5.00 2.51 8.57
CA PHE A 189 3.58 2.37 8.31
C PHE A 189 3.26 1.24 7.33
N THR A 190 2.04 0.69 7.45
CA THR A 190 1.34 -0.07 6.41
C THR A 190 0.11 0.71 5.98
N LEU A 191 -0.42 0.44 4.79
CA LEU A 191 -1.61 1.12 4.28
C LEU A 191 -2.56 0.18 3.54
N ASN A 192 -3.86 0.39 3.73
CA ASN A 192 -4.91 -0.22 2.93
C ASN A 192 -5.72 0.88 2.25
N PHE A 193 -6.05 0.71 0.97
CA PHE A 193 -7.07 1.56 0.35
C PHE A 193 -8.45 1.25 0.95
N VAL A 194 -9.21 2.30 1.28
CA VAL A 194 -10.59 2.21 1.76
C VAL A 194 -11.44 3.27 1.07
N GLN A 195 -12.46 2.83 0.34
CA GLN A 195 -13.18 3.76 -0.52
C GLN A 195 -14.38 4.40 0.19
N PRO A 196 -14.43 5.73 0.34
CA PRO A 196 -15.65 6.41 0.75
C PRO A 196 -16.68 6.36 -0.39
N ALA A 197 -17.98 6.49 -0.08
CA ALA A 197 -19.02 6.58 -1.10
C ALA A 197 -18.96 7.89 -1.92
N GLU A 198 -18.24 8.90 -1.42
CA GLU A 198 -18.10 10.20 -2.06
C GLU A 198 -16.61 10.48 -2.30
N THR A 199 -16.28 10.92 -3.52
CA THR A 199 -14.91 11.29 -3.91
C THR A 199 -14.83 12.80 -4.09
N PHE A 200 -13.78 13.42 -3.55
CA PHE A 200 -13.47 14.81 -3.84
C PHE A 200 -12.73 14.90 -5.18
N ILE A 201 -13.50 15.10 -6.24
CA ILE A 201 -13.02 15.23 -7.62
C ILE A 201 -11.92 16.30 -7.72
N GLY A 202 -10.77 15.94 -8.30
CA GLY A 202 -9.60 16.83 -8.42
C GLY A 202 -8.85 17.03 -7.09
N GLY A 203 -9.08 16.17 -6.10
CA GLY A 203 -8.35 16.12 -4.84
C GLY A 203 -6.95 15.51 -4.97
N LEU A 204 -6.24 15.41 -3.86
CA LEU A 204 -4.94 14.79 -3.76
C LEU A 204 -5.07 13.26 -3.78
N GLY A 205 -4.23 12.63 -4.59
CA GLY A 205 -4.13 11.19 -4.73
C GLY A 205 -3.28 10.59 -3.63
N ARG A 206 -3.70 9.41 -3.20
CA ARG A 206 -3.10 8.63 -2.12
C ARG A 206 -1.61 8.37 -2.28
N GLY A 207 -1.16 8.09 -3.50
CA GLY A 207 0.25 7.75 -3.78
C GLY A 207 1.19 8.92 -3.45
N PHE A 208 0.70 10.15 -3.62
CA PHE A 208 1.46 11.35 -3.25
C PHE A 208 1.47 11.56 -1.74
N VAL A 209 0.37 11.26 -1.04
CA VAL A 209 0.28 11.36 0.42
C VAL A 209 1.15 10.32 1.10
N SER A 210 1.12 9.05 0.64
CA SER A 210 1.98 7.98 1.15
C SER A 210 3.46 8.24 0.84
N ARG A 211 3.78 8.82 -0.32
CA ARG A 211 5.13 9.27 -0.65
C ARG A 211 5.64 10.35 0.29
N ASP A 212 4.77 11.30 0.63
CA ASP A 212 5.08 12.38 1.57
C ASP A 212 5.29 11.87 3.00
N LEU A 213 4.54 10.85 3.40
CA LEU A 213 4.63 10.23 4.72
C LEU A 213 6.02 9.66 5.01
N LEU A 214 6.74 9.17 3.99
CA LEU A 214 8.12 8.71 4.12
C LEU A 214 9.08 9.84 4.58
N ASN A 215 8.69 11.10 4.46
CA ASN A 215 9.45 12.25 4.93
C ASN A 215 9.08 12.74 6.33
N ALA A 216 8.23 12.00 7.05
CA ALA A 216 7.77 12.41 8.38
C ALA A 216 8.90 12.46 9.41
N ALA A 217 8.99 13.55 10.17
CA ALA A 217 10.03 13.75 11.18
C ALA A 217 9.78 13.02 12.51
N ASN A 218 8.53 12.65 12.78
CA ASN A 218 8.06 11.95 13.99
C ASN A 218 6.58 11.59 13.82
N ALA A 219 5.98 10.93 14.81
CA ALA A 219 4.56 10.54 14.78
C ALA A 219 3.59 11.71 14.60
N THR A 220 3.86 12.89 15.19
CA THR A 220 2.97 14.05 15.04
C THR A 220 2.99 14.60 13.62
N ASP A 221 4.18 14.72 13.01
CA ASP A 221 4.31 15.10 11.60
C ASP A 221 3.69 14.06 10.67
N ALA A 222 3.89 12.77 10.97
CA ALA A 222 3.28 11.66 10.23
C ALA A 222 1.75 11.75 10.23
N ILE A 223 1.13 11.96 11.40
CA ILE A 223 -0.32 12.15 11.53
C ILE A 223 -0.77 13.36 10.70
N ALA A 224 -0.08 14.50 10.80
CA ALA A 224 -0.44 15.71 10.05
C ALA A 224 -0.37 15.51 8.52
N ARG A 225 0.59 14.72 8.03
CA ARG A 225 0.70 14.35 6.61
C ARG A 225 -0.41 13.39 6.18
N ILE A 226 -0.72 12.38 7.00
CA ILE A 226 -1.79 11.41 6.75
C ILE A 226 -3.15 12.13 6.69
N THR A 227 -3.45 13.02 7.62
CA THR A 227 -4.75 13.70 7.72
C THR A 227 -4.79 15.03 6.96
N ARG A 228 -3.88 15.23 6.01
CA ARG A 228 -3.83 16.49 5.25
C ARG A 228 -5.13 16.74 4.50
N PRO A 229 -5.55 17.99 4.35
CA PRO A 229 -6.82 18.30 3.70
C PRO A 229 -6.76 18.04 2.19
N LYS A 230 -7.94 18.01 1.57
CA LYS A 230 -8.16 17.91 0.12
C LYS A 230 -7.77 16.58 -0.50
N GLN A 231 -7.75 15.49 0.26
CA GLN A 231 -7.61 14.15 -0.32
C GLN A 231 -8.86 13.79 -1.12
N ALA A 232 -8.66 13.15 -2.28
CA ALA A 232 -9.73 12.79 -3.19
C ALA A 232 -10.57 11.62 -2.66
N THR A 233 -9.91 10.60 -2.13
CA THR A 233 -10.51 9.37 -1.64
C THR A 233 -9.94 9.04 -0.25
N GLY A 234 -9.94 7.78 0.17
CA GLY A 234 -9.47 7.42 1.51
C GLY A 234 -8.55 6.21 1.64
N HIS A 235 -7.91 6.20 2.81
CA HIS A 235 -6.88 5.26 3.24
C HIS A 235 -7.03 4.91 4.69
N ASN A 236 -6.61 3.69 5.00
CA ASN A 236 -6.28 3.26 6.34
C ASN A 236 -4.76 3.18 6.45
N PHE A 237 -4.23 3.67 7.56
CA PHE A 237 -2.83 3.52 7.92
C PHE A 237 -2.72 2.84 9.28
N GLN A 238 -1.85 1.83 9.37
CA GLN A 238 -1.27 1.46 10.66
C GLN A 238 0.05 2.22 10.81
N LEU A 239 0.03 3.32 11.54
CA LEU A 239 1.22 4.14 11.80
C LEU A 239 1.97 3.57 13.01
N MET A 240 3.29 3.49 12.92
CA MET A 240 4.17 3.01 13.97
C MET A 240 5.27 4.04 14.23
N ASP A 241 5.47 4.35 15.51
CA ASP A 241 6.64 5.09 16.00
C ASP A 241 7.57 4.10 16.68
N ILE A 242 8.66 3.77 15.98
CA ILE A 242 9.67 2.81 16.40
C ILE A 242 10.51 3.36 17.57
N THR A 243 10.59 4.69 17.73
CA THR A 243 11.37 5.30 18.81
C THR A 243 10.61 5.28 20.13
N THR A 244 9.30 5.53 20.09
CA THR A 244 8.45 5.56 21.29
C THR A 244 7.62 4.30 21.51
N HIS A 245 7.72 3.33 20.61
CA HIS A 245 6.99 2.06 20.60
C HIS A 245 5.46 2.20 20.58
N ARG A 246 4.95 3.20 19.85
CA ARG A 246 3.52 3.53 19.75
C ARG A 246 2.97 3.14 18.39
N VAL A 247 1.70 2.77 18.36
CA VAL A 247 0.99 2.33 17.16
C VAL A 247 -0.38 2.99 17.09
N TRP A 248 -0.76 3.45 15.90
CA TRP A 248 -2.07 4.04 15.64
C TRP A 248 -2.73 3.37 14.45
N ASN A 249 -4.05 3.26 14.52
CA ASN A 249 -4.89 3.12 13.36
C ASN A 249 -5.44 4.49 12.96
N ILE A 250 -5.29 4.87 11.70
CA ILE A 250 -5.77 6.14 11.17
C ILE A 250 -6.57 5.86 9.91
N GLU A 251 -7.84 6.23 9.91
CA GLU A 251 -8.69 6.17 8.71
C GLU A 251 -8.97 7.60 8.24
N VAL A 252 -8.76 7.83 6.95
CA VAL A 252 -8.96 9.13 6.29
C VAL A 252 -9.87 8.92 5.10
N ALA A 253 -10.75 9.87 4.85
CA ALA A 253 -11.63 9.92 3.70
C ALA A 253 -11.60 11.31 3.05
N SER A 254 -12.25 11.41 1.89
CA SER A 254 -12.53 12.66 1.22
C SER A 254 -13.20 13.70 2.13
N PHE A 255 -13.08 14.98 1.76
CA PHE A 255 -13.67 16.12 2.49
C PHE A 255 -13.17 16.28 3.92
N ASP A 256 -11.85 16.07 4.12
CA ASP A 256 -11.12 16.33 5.36
C ASP A 256 -11.59 15.49 6.57
N ARG A 257 -12.29 14.39 6.30
CA ARG A 257 -12.82 13.46 7.31
C ARG A 257 -11.76 12.45 7.71
N HIS A 258 -11.53 12.29 9.01
CA HIS A 258 -10.59 11.30 9.51
C HIS A 258 -10.91 10.90 10.96
N VAL A 259 -10.36 9.77 11.38
CA VAL A 259 -10.29 9.34 12.78
C VAL A 259 -8.90 8.83 13.08
N ILE A 260 -8.38 9.17 14.26
CA ILE A 260 -7.08 8.72 14.76
C ILE A 260 -7.34 7.92 16.02
N HIS A 261 -6.84 6.68 16.06
CA HIS A 261 -6.97 5.80 17.22
C HIS A 261 -5.60 5.23 17.60
N GLU A 262 -5.13 5.55 18.80
CA GLU A 262 -3.91 4.95 19.34
C GLU A 262 -4.22 3.63 20.07
N PHE A 263 -3.42 2.60 19.78
CA PHE A 263 -3.47 1.33 20.51
C PHE A 263 -2.70 1.46 21.82
N THR A 264 -3.42 1.80 22.89
CA THR A 264 -2.87 1.92 24.24
C THR A 264 -3.05 0.63 25.03
N VAL A 265 -2.10 0.32 25.91
CA VAL A 265 -2.25 -0.77 26.88
C VAL A 265 -2.60 -0.15 28.23
N PRO A 266 -3.71 -0.58 28.87
CA PRO A 266 -4.08 -0.08 30.19
C PRO A 266 -2.95 -0.25 31.21
N GLU A 267 -2.80 0.73 32.09
CA GLU A 267 -1.87 0.62 33.22
C GLU A 267 -2.24 -0.58 34.10
N GLY A 268 -1.25 -1.39 34.46
CA GLY A 268 -1.45 -2.61 35.25
C GLY A 268 -1.99 -3.82 34.45
N ALA A 269 -2.16 -3.72 33.13
CA ALA A 269 -2.53 -4.87 32.31
C ALA A 269 -1.50 -6.01 32.45
N ALA A 270 -2.00 -7.22 32.69
CA ALA A 270 -1.16 -8.41 32.78
C ALA A 270 -0.37 -8.62 31.48
N ALA A 271 0.88 -9.06 31.58
CA ALA A 271 1.78 -9.16 30.42
C ALA A 271 1.31 -10.14 29.33
N ASN A 272 0.44 -11.07 29.68
CA ASN A 272 -0.19 -12.04 28.78
C ASN A 272 -1.51 -11.55 28.18
N ASN A 273 -2.02 -10.37 28.56
CA ASN A 273 -3.22 -9.82 27.97
C ASN A 273 -2.86 -9.10 26.66
N VAL A 274 -3.09 -9.78 25.54
CA VAL A 274 -2.83 -9.28 24.20
C VAL A 274 -4.15 -8.87 23.55
N THR A 275 -4.24 -7.62 23.09
CA THR A 275 -5.34 -7.17 22.25
C THR A 275 -4.94 -7.29 20.78
N ALA A 276 -5.88 -7.74 19.96
CA ALA A 276 -5.72 -7.82 18.51
C ALA A 276 -6.77 -6.96 17.80
N PHE A 277 -6.38 -6.31 16.71
CA PHE A 277 -7.26 -5.57 15.81
C PHE A 277 -6.97 -5.99 14.37
N PHE A 278 -7.99 -6.44 13.65
CA PHE A 278 -7.88 -6.80 12.24
C PHE A 278 -8.46 -5.69 11.38
N HIS A 279 -7.74 -5.29 10.33
CA HIS A 279 -8.21 -4.30 9.36
C HIS A 279 -8.17 -4.87 7.94
N ALA A 280 -9.10 -4.42 7.11
CA ALA A 280 -9.26 -4.83 5.72
C ALA A 280 -9.67 -3.59 4.91
N ASN A 281 -10.07 -3.73 3.66
CA ASN A 281 -10.45 -2.58 2.83
C ASN A 281 -11.87 -2.04 3.10
N GLN A 282 -12.24 -1.91 4.37
CA GLN A 282 -13.44 -1.20 4.84
C GLN A 282 -13.11 -0.36 6.06
N TYR A 283 -13.71 0.83 6.12
CA TYR A 283 -13.69 1.66 7.32
C TYR A 283 -14.38 0.93 8.47
N GLN A 284 -13.67 0.85 9.60
CA GLN A 284 -14.17 0.25 10.83
C GLN A 284 -14.38 1.27 11.95
N ARG A 285 -13.63 2.38 11.93
CA ARG A 285 -13.64 3.39 12.99
C ARG A 285 -14.26 4.69 12.53
N LEU A 286 -13.98 5.09 11.31
CA LEU A 286 -14.55 6.27 10.68
C LEU A 286 -15.94 5.90 10.16
N ASN A 287 -16.98 6.42 10.82
CA ASN A 287 -18.36 6.14 10.45
C ASN A 287 -18.78 6.98 9.24
N ILE A 288 -18.62 6.42 8.04
CA ILE A 288 -19.04 7.04 6.77
C ILE A 288 -19.74 6.05 5.85
N ALA A 289 -20.47 6.58 4.87
CA ALA A 289 -20.94 5.77 3.76
C ALA A 289 -19.74 5.28 2.92
N GLN A 290 -19.75 3.99 2.59
CA GLN A 290 -18.71 3.30 1.85
C GLN A 290 -19.36 2.17 1.03
N PRO A 291 -18.85 1.83 -0.17
CA PRO A 291 -19.34 0.69 -0.93
C PRO A 291 -19.08 -0.64 -0.21
N PRO A 292 -19.95 -1.66 -0.35
CA PRO A 292 -19.74 -2.96 0.28
C PRO A 292 -18.75 -3.82 -0.53
N TYR A 293 -17.44 -3.70 -0.29
CA TYR A 293 -16.46 -4.57 -0.95
C TYR A 293 -16.58 -6.00 -0.46
N GLU A 294 -17.09 -6.88 -1.32
CA GLU A 294 -17.38 -8.29 -1.00
C GLU A 294 -16.19 -8.98 -0.34
N SER A 295 -15.00 -8.88 -0.93
CA SER A 295 -13.79 -9.50 -0.36
C SER A 295 -13.43 -8.97 1.01
N SER A 296 -13.49 -7.65 1.22
CA SER A 296 -13.21 -7.07 2.54
C SER A 296 -14.24 -7.51 3.57
N LEU A 297 -15.52 -7.54 3.23
CA LEU A 297 -16.58 -7.98 4.14
C LEU A 297 -16.45 -9.47 4.49
N HIS A 298 -16.07 -10.30 3.53
CA HIS A 298 -15.78 -11.72 3.75
C HIS A 298 -14.59 -11.92 4.68
N ARG A 299 -13.46 -11.23 4.45
CA ARG A 299 -12.28 -11.32 5.33
C ARG A 299 -12.57 -10.83 6.76
N LEU A 300 -13.34 -9.74 6.90
CA LEU A 300 -13.80 -9.26 8.21
C LEU A 300 -14.70 -10.26 8.92
N LYS A 301 -15.65 -10.85 8.20
CA LYS A 301 -16.51 -11.90 8.73
C LYS A 301 -15.68 -13.12 9.13
N ARG A 302 -14.75 -13.55 8.28
CA ARG A 302 -13.85 -14.67 8.55
C ARG A 302 -13.05 -14.43 9.83
N TYR A 303 -12.44 -13.26 9.99
CA TYR A 303 -11.76 -12.91 11.24
C TYR A 303 -12.69 -12.95 12.46
N SER A 304 -13.94 -12.49 12.33
CA SER A 304 -14.91 -12.51 13.43
C SER A 304 -15.32 -13.92 13.90
N GLU A 305 -15.12 -14.93 13.06
CA GLU A 305 -15.39 -16.35 13.36
C GLU A 305 -14.17 -17.04 13.99
N LEU A 306 -12.99 -16.40 13.96
CA LEU A 306 -11.74 -16.92 14.50
C LEU A 306 -11.49 -16.42 15.92
N THR A 307 -10.61 -17.13 16.63
CA THR A 307 -10.11 -16.64 17.93
C THR A 307 -9.09 -15.53 17.67
N PRO A 308 -9.24 -14.33 18.29
CA PRO A 308 -8.27 -13.26 18.12
C PRO A 308 -6.84 -13.72 18.48
N PRO A 309 -5.84 -13.41 17.64
CA PRO A 309 -4.48 -13.88 17.84
C PRO A 309 -3.84 -13.20 19.06
N THR A 310 -3.06 -13.98 19.82
CA THR A 310 -2.27 -13.49 20.96
C THR A 310 -0.77 -13.51 20.68
N THR A 311 -0.35 -14.12 19.57
CA THR A 311 1.05 -14.18 19.14
C THR A 311 1.21 -13.81 17.67
N VAL A 312 2.42 -13.41 17.29
CA VAL A 312 2.77 -13.15 15.87
C VAL A 312 2.54 -14.39 15.00
N ARG A 313 2.83 -15.59 15.53
CA ARG A 313 2.58 -16.85 14.81
C ARG A 313 1.09 -17.06 14.51
N GLU A 314 0.23 -16.80 15.48
CA GLU A 314 -1.23 -16.90 15.29
C GLU A 314 -1.73 -15.83 14.30
N ALA A 315 -1.20 -14.61 14.38
CA ALA A 315 -1.53 -13.56 13.40
C ALA A 315 -1.12 -13.95 11.97
N LEU A 316 0.07 -14.54 11.80
CA LEU A 316 0.53 -15.06 10.51
C LEU A 316 -0.33 -16.23 10.01
N ALA A 317 -0.84 -17.07 10.91
CA ALA A 317 -1.77 -18.13 10.54
C ALA A 317 -3.11 -17.56 10.03
N ILE A 318 -3.61 -16.50 10.66
CA ILE A 318 -4.84 -15.80 10.21
C ILE A 318 -4.60 -15.08 8.88
N LEU A 319 -3.47 -14.38 8.73
CA LEU A 319 -3.10 -13.75 7.45
C LEU A 319 -2.83 -14.78 6.34
N GLY A 320 -2.55 -16.04 6.72
CA GLY A 320 -2.40 -17.18 5.81
C GLY A 320 -3.70 -17.95 5.55
N ASP A 321 -4.85 -17.52 6.12
CA ASP A 321 -6.11 -18.27 6.06
C ASP A 321 -6.71 -18.26 4.65
N GLN A 322 -7.04 -19.46 4.17
CA GLN A 322 -7.64 -19.71 2.85
C GLN A 322 -8.96 -20.49 2.94
N GLU A 323 -9.63 -20.49 4.09
CA GLU A 323 -10.82 -21.31 4.33
C GLU A 323 -12.05 -20.75 3.59
N ASP A 324 -12.17 -19.42 3.48
CA ASP A 324 -13.15 -18.82 2.56
C ASP A 324 -12.66 -18.96 1.12
N ARG A 325 -13.22 -19.91 0.38
CA ARG A 325 -12.84 -20.19 -1.02
C ARG A 325 -13.30 -19.13 -2.02
N SER A 326 -14.20 -18.23 -1.62
CA SER A 326 -14.67 -17.16 -2.50
C SER A 326 -13.78 -15.93 -2.37
N TRP A 327 -13.43 -15.57 -1.13
CA TRP A 327 -12.57 -14.44 -0.81
C TRP A 327 -11.70 -14.74 0.42
N PRO A 328 -10.62 -15.51 0.25
CA PRO A 328 -9.71 -15.86 1.34
C PRO A 328 -8.97 -14.62 1.87
N VAL A 329 -8.27 -14.77 2.99
CA VAL A 329 -7.37 -13.72 3.50
C VAL A 329 -6.03 -13.75 2.77
N PHE A 330 -5.55 -14.95 2.42
CA PHE A 330 -4.33 -15.14 1.63
C PHE A 330 -4.63 -15.59 0.21
N HIS A 331 -4.05 -14.92 -0.76
CA HIS A 331 -4.29 -15.16 -2.18
C HIS A 331 -3.02 -15.69 -2.84
N ASP A 332 -3.07 -16.90 -3.41
CA ASP A 332 -1.95 -17.50 -4.12
C ASP A 332 -2.42 -18.41 -5.26
N THR A 333 -1.48 -19.15 -5.86
CA THR A 333 -1.81 -20.09 -6.93
C THR A 333 -2.75 -21.20 -6.42
N LEU A 334 -2.61 -21.63 -5.16
CA LEU A 334 -3.42 -22.69 -4.58
C LEU A 334 -4.87 -22.24 -4.35
N SER A 335 -5.10 -21.03 -3.82
CA SER A 335 -6.46 -20.49 -3.70
C SER A 335 -7.12 -20.34 -5.06
N HIS A 336 -6.36 -19.94 -6.08
CA HIS A 336 -6.86 -19.84 -7.45
C HIS A 336 -7.23 -21.18 -8.09
N GLU A 337 -6.47 -22.25 -7.82
CA GLU A 337 -6.86 -23.61 -8.19
C GLU A 337 -8.18 -24.03 -7.51
N GLY A 338 -8.46 -23.48 -6.33
CA GLY A 338 -9.72 -23.62 -5.59
C GLY A 338 -10.90 -22.83 -6.16
N GLY A 339 -10.71 -22.05 -7.24
CA GLY A 339 -11.76 -21.28 -7.91
C GLY A 339 -11.84 -19.80 -7.53
N GLU A 340 -10.95 -19.33 -6.66
CA GLU A 340 -10.80 -17.90 -6.38
C GLU A 340 -10.14 -17.18 -7.56
N LEU A 341 -10.48 -15.92 -7.83
CA LEU A 341 -9.94 -15.15 -8.97
C LEU A 341 -9.58 -13.71 -8.59
N SER A 342 -9.30 -13.49 -7.31
CA SER A 342 -9.45 -12.18 -6.72
C SER A 342 -8.14 -11.40 -6.71
N GLY A 343 -6.98 -12.03 -6.68
CA GLY A 343 -5.70 -11.32 -6.80
C GLY A 343 -4.56 -12.20 -6.33
N TYR A 344 -3.46 -11.58 -5.91
CA TYR A 344 -2.36 -12.31 -5.29
C TYR A 344 -1.85 -11.52 -4.09
N THR A 345 -1.59 -12.23 -2.99
CA THR A 345 -0.82 -11.70 -1.88
C THR A 345 0.63 -11.69 -2.32
N MET A 346 1.13 -10.50 -2.62
CA MET A 346 2.48 -10.35 -3.17
C MET A 346 3.55 -10.45 -2.09
N THR A 347 3.23 -9.99 -0.88
CA THR A 347 4.10 -10.11 0.29
C THR A 347 3.28 -10.05 1.56
N THR A 348 3.70 -10.82 2.56
CA THR A 348 3.29 -10.61 3.95
C THR A 348 4.48 -10.07 4.72
N ILE A 349 4.28 -9.07 5.58
CA ILE A 349 5.31 -8.50 6.45
C ILE A 349 4.79 -8.33 7.89
N VAL A 350 5.67 -8.52 8.87
CA VAL A 350 5.39 -8.22 10.29
C VAL A 350 6.43 -7.23 10.80
N PHE A 351 5.98 -6.07 11.26
CA PHE A 351 6.77 -5.10 11.99
C PHE A 351 6.73 -5.43 13.48
N ASP A 352 7.88 -5.76 14.07
CA ASP A 352 8.07 -5.79 15.53
C ASP A 352 8.57 -4.42 15.98
N VAL A 353 7.64 -3.66 16.56
CA VAL A 353 7.87 -2.26 16.97
C VAL A 353 8.81 -2.18 18.17
N LEU A 354 8.82 -3.19 19.06
CA LEU A 354 9.71 -3.20 20.23
C LEU A 354 11.14 -3.53 19.84
N GLU A 355 11.32 -4.49 18.92
CA GLU A 355 12.65 -4.85 18.41
C GLU A 355 13.20 -3.76 17.48
N GLY A 356 12.33 -3.08 16.74
CA GLY A 356 12.71 -2.18 15.66
C GLY A 356 13.16 -2.96 14.42
N LYS A 357 12.47 -4.07 14.13
CA LYS A 357 12.69 -4.91 12.95
C LYS A 357 11.38 -5.24 12.28
N ALA A 358 11.42 -5.61 11.01
CA ALA A 358 10.33 -6.27 10.34
C ALA A 358 10.81 -7.52 9.58
N TYR A 359 9.88 -8.44 9.33
CA TYR A 359 10.15 -9.72 8.70
C TYR A 359 9.12 -9.92 7.59
N SER A 360 9.56 -10.07 6.34
CA SER A 360 8.66 -10.45 5.25
C SER A 360 8.83 -11.92 4.87
N PHE A 361 7.77 -12.54 4.36
CA PHE A 361 7.67 -14.00 4.21
C PHE A 361 7.58 -14.43 2.74
N ARG A 362 8.07 -15.64 2.44
CA ARG A 362 7.91 -16.30 1.13
C ARG A 362 6.60 -17.09 1.11
N GLY A 363 5.77 -16.83 0.12
CA GLY A 363 4.48 -17.49 -0.04
C GLY A 363 3.59 -17.31 1.20
N ASN A 364 2.78 -18.33 1.49
CA ASN A 364 1.83 -18.27 2.60
C ASN A 364 2.52 -18.09 3.97
N PRO A 365 2.22 -17.02 4.73
CA PRO A 365 2.89 -16.67 5.98
C PRO A 365 2.71 -17.71 7.09
N SER A 366 1.69 -18.56 7.01
CA SER A 366 1.48 -19.68 7.95
C SER A 366 2.63 -20.69 7.95
N ARG A 367 3.41 -20.75 6.85
CA ARG A 367 4.60 -21.61 6.70
C ARG A 367 5.83 -21.04 7.42
N LEU A 368 5.79 -19.77 7.87
CA LEU A 368 6.86 -19.09 8.61
C LEU A 368 8.22 -19.06 7.87
N ASN A 369 8.20 -19.09 6.54
CA ASN A 369 9.42 -19.02 5.73
C ASN A 369 9.83 -17.55 5.54
N VAL A 370 10.79 -17.07 6.35
CA VAL A 370 11.26 -15.69 6.30
C VAL A 370 12.07 -15.45 5.03
N LYS A 371 11.75 -14.36 4.34
CA LYS A 371 12.41 -13.93 3.11
C LYS A 371 13.44 -12.85 3.36
N PHE A 372 13.01 -11.77 4.01
CA PHE A 372 13.83 -10.61 4.31
C PHE A 372 13.65 -10.20 5.76
N ILE A 373 14.77 -9.77 6.34
CA ILE A 373 14.82 -9.05 7.61
C ILE A 373 15.05 -7.58 7.27
N TRP A 374 14.18 -6.73 7.79
CA TRP A 374 14.16 -5.29 7.60
C TRP A 374 14.54 -4.63 8.91
N ASP A 375 15.74 -4.05 8.97
CA ASP A 375 16.21 -3.33 10.16
C ASP A 375 15.71 -1.88 10.09
N LEU A 376 14.74 -1.56 10.96
CA LEU A 376 14.04 -0.27 10.93
C LEU A 376 14.90 0.88 11.47
N LYS A 377 16.00 0.57 12.16
CA LYS A 377 16.92 1.54 12.76
C LYS A 377 18.07 1.88 11.82
N THR A 378 18.56 0.90 11.06
CA THR A 378 19.69 1.06 10.13
C THR A 378 19.28 1.17 8.67
N LEU A 379 17.99 0.99 8.36
CA LEU A 379 17.43 1.07 7.01
C LEU A 379 18.04 0.04 6.05
N LYS A 380 18.39 -1.13 6.60
CA LYS A 380 18.95 -2.25 5.84
C LYS A 380 17.92 -3.34 5.67
N VAL A 381 17.90 -3.92 4.47
CA VAL A 381 17.06 -5.07 4.15
C VAL A 381 17.94 -6.20 3.68
N THR A 382 18.03 -7.27 4.46
CA THR A 382 18.90 -8.42 4.20
C THR A 382 18.06 -9.66 3.93
N PRO A 383 18.42 -10.51 2.95
CA PRO A 383 17.79 -11.82 2.83
C PRO A 383 18.04 -12.61 4.12
N ASP A 384 17.08 -13.43 4.52
CA ASP A 384 17.35 -14.40 5.58
C ASP A 384 18.35 -15.43 5.05
N SER A 385 19.48 -15.58 5.75
CA SER A 385 20.64 -16.35 5.27
C SER A 385 20.46 -17.88 5.28
N TYR A 386 19.23 -18.36 5.49
CA TYR A 386 18.88 -19.77 5.58
C TYR A 386 18.86 -20.54 4.24
N GLU A 387 19.31 -19.95 3.13
CA GLU A 387 19.51 -20.64 1.84
C GLU A 387 21.00 -21.02 1.58
N SER A 388 21.80 -21.23 2.62
CA SER A 388 23.16 -21.74 2.48
C SER A 388 23.57 -22.83 3.49
N GLN A 389 22.65 -23.73 3.84
CA GLN A 389 22.98 -25.04 4.44
C GLN A 389 22.11 -26.16 3.87
#